data_AF-A0A9P3GR77-F1
#
_entry.id   AF-A0A9P3GR77-F1
#
_cell.length_a   1.000
_cell.length_b   1.000
_cell.length_c   1.000
_cell.angle_alpha   90.00
_cell.angle_beta   90.00
_cell.angle_gamma   90.00
#
_symmetry.space_group_name_H-M   'P 1'
#
loop_
_entity.id
_entity.type
_entity.pdbx_description
1 polymer ?
#
loop_
_entity_poly.entity_id
_entity_poly.type
_entity_poly.pdbx_seq_one_letter_code
_entity_poly.pdbx_strand_id
1 'polypeptide(L)'
;METVVKDAVDAALRNGRLYKVEKRQQRAESKGKSVFWPRSPDDVLPYGIDTSISALASWIHYAPGDLYHLGLLTSIIEVFKKAAIPPILASPTLPGDLIRVAHKPFLIILGEMPGNSGSPGALRAFTPDDVSRGAQLAARLYEMLIGYFDPDELRALSSFAIAQTRAAEHEPGLDFVYICSLAVKALPILHDACSGLNMPARTQEIKRSLSQFRLVGGVLHRLLDLPLDITKYPEPIIRDVLDYRDVKDTRGVYVAVYDGLLTLWRYSRCWAPGCRATCTEAQRSFAACSGCARVTYCSHECQARAWRHTDVPHQAICETIKYIVDTVGLPFKPELANAAAVEGAFVSSGVERAALVQFRDHMDMLQKHTTLAPSFEPVTVRWDGDCLFARKVARARGRTMAGGTRTLCPHLEPKQLVDITIAY
;
A
#
# COMPACT_ATOMS: atom_id res chain seq x y z
N MET A 1 23.31 16.24 3.79
CA MET A 1 22.71 15.27 4.74
C MET A 1 21.80 14.30 4.00
N GLU A 2 20.90 14.80 3.15
CA GLU A 2 20.01 14.00 2.27
C GLU A 2 20.72 12.89 1.48
N THR A 3 21.86 13.18 0.83
CA THR A 3 22.65 12.18 0.08
C THR A 3 23.29 11.11 0.95
N VAL A 4 23.81 11.47 2.13
CA VAL A 4 24.48 10.50 3.02
C VAL A 4 23.48 9.57 3.70
N VAL A 5 22.34 10.12 4.14
CA VAL A 5 21.23 9.33 4.69
C VAL A 5 20.66 8.43 3.59
N LYS A 6 20.43 8.99 2.40
CA LYS A 6 19.94 8.23 1.25
C LYS A 6 20.91 7.12 0.86
N ASP A 7 22.21 7.35 0.76
CA ASP A 7 23.17 6.29 0.38
C ASP A 7 23.28 5.17 1.42
N ALA A 8 23.28 5.52 2.71
CA ALA A 8 23.34 4.55 3.81
C ALA A 8 22.04 3.74 3.94
N VAL A 9 20.90 4.42 3.86
CA VAL A 9 19.57 3.81 3.94
C VAL A 9 19.25 3.03 2.65
N ASP A 10 19.60 3.54 1.46
CA ASP A 10 19.42 2.88 0.17
C ASP A 10 20.22 1.58 0.09
N ALA A 11 21.44 1.53 0.62
CA ALA A 11 22.21 0.28 0.68
C ALA A 11 21.53 -0.78 1.56
N ALA A 12 20.87 -0.39 2.65
CA ALA A 12 20.12 -1.28 3.52
C ALA A 12 18.74 -1.66 2.93
N LEU A 13 18.05 -0.69 2.30
CA LEU A 13 16.76 -0.82 1.62
C LEU A 13 16.85 -1.70 0.37
N ARG A 14 17.84 -1.47 -0.52
CA ARG A 14 18.09 -2.29 -1.72
C ARG A 14 18.25 -3.77 -1.39
N ASN A 15 18.70 -4.08 -0.18
CA ASN A 15 18.89 -5.45 0.28
C ASN A 15 17.71 -6.02 1.08
N GLY A 16 16.71 -5.21 1.44
CA GLY A 16 15.59 -5.60 2.30
C GLY A 16 16.01 -6.00 3.72
N ARG A 17 17.09 -5.40 4.24
CA ARG A 17 17.82 -5.88 5.44
C ARG A 17 17.95 -4.84 6.55
N LEU A 18 16.93 -3.99 6.76
CA LEU A 18 16.91 -3.04 7.88
C LEU A 18 17.12 -3.74 9.24
N TYR A 19 16.51 -4.91 9.46
CA TYR A 19 16.76 -5.76 10.65
C TYR A 19 18.22 -6.25 10.80
N LYS A 20 19.02 -6.23 9.72
CA LYS A 20 20.45 -6.56 9.79
C LYS A 20 21.30 -5.34 10.11
N VAL A 21 20.74 -4.13 10.16
CA VAL A 21 21.48 -2.93 10.58
C VAL A 21 21.93 -3.13 12.03
N GLU A 22 21.01 -3.45 12.95
CA GLU A 22 21.32 -3.79 14.35
C GLU A 22 22.35 -4.93 14.47
N LYS A 23 22.18 -6.03 13.71
CA LYS A 23 23.12 -7.16 13.76
C LYS A 23 24.49 -6.84 13.15
N ARG A 24 24.54 -6.04 12.08
CA ARG A 24 25.80 -5.57 11.48
C ARG A 24 26.50 -4.58 12.40
N GLN A 25 25.72 -3.77 13.10
CA GLN A 25 26.17 -2.84 14.11
C GLN A 25 26.75 -3.56 15.32
N GLN A 26 26.05 -4.52 15.93
CA GLN A 26 26.60 -5.33 17.02
C GLN A 26 27.93 -5.98 16.61
N ARG A 27 28.04 -6.44 15.36
CA ARG A 27 29.29 -6.98 14.80
C ARG A 27 30.37 -5.93 14.51
N ALA A 28 30.00 -4.67 14.28
CA ALA A 28 30.93 -3.57 14.10
C ALA A 28 31.45 -3.08 15.46
N GLU A 29 30.55 -2.90 16.43
CA GLU A 29 30.82 -2.58 17.84
C GLU A 29 31.73 -3.66 18.47
N SER A 30 31.41 -4.94 18.28
CA SER A 30 32.25 -6.05 18.76
C SER A 30 33.65 -6.08 18.13
N LYS A 31 33.87 -5.32 17.05
CA LYS A 31 35.16 -5.17 16.35
C LYS A 31 35.79 -3.81 16.60
N GLY A 32 35.26 -3.00 17.52
CA GLY A 32 35.73 -1.63 17.79
C GLY A 32 35.60 -0.69 16.60
N LYS A 33 34.76 -1.01 15.61
CA LYS A 33 34.55 -0.16 14.43
C LYS A 33 33.46 0.85 14.73
N SER A 34 33.69 2.10 14.31
CA SER A 34 32.65 3.14 14.32
C SER A 34 31.44 2.67 13.52
N VAL A 35 30.26 2.80 14.12
CA VAL A 35 28.98 2.46 13.49
C VAL A 35 28.44 3.71 12.81
N PHE A 36 28.11 3.60 11.52
CA PHE A 36 27.46 4.68 10.79
C PHE A 36 25.99 4.83 11.25
N TRP A 37 25.54 6.07 11.39
CA TRP A 37 24.12 6.41 11.57
C TRP A 37 23.32 6.07 10.30
N PRO A 38 22.06 5.60 10.39
CA PRO A 38 21.30 5.31 11.61
C PRO A 38 21.55 3.88 12.16
N ARG A 39 21.47 3.73 13.49
CA ARG A 39 21.68 2.47 14.23
C ARG A 39 20.42 1.61 14.31
N SER A 40 19.29 2.26 14.51
CA SER A 40 17.96 1.66 14.56
C SER A 40 16.97 2.56 13.81
N PRO A 41 15.74 2.10 13.56
CA PRO A 41 14.69 2.97 13.07
C PRO A 41 14.44 4.19 14.00
N ASP A 42 14.66 4.05 15.31
CA ASP A 42 14.51 5.14 16.28
C ASP A 42 15.58 6.24 16.10
N ASP A 43 16.75 5.92 15.56
CA ASP A 43 17.75 6.94 15.20
C ASP A 43 17.24 7.86 14.08
N VAL A 44 16.35 7.34 13.21
CA VAL A 44 15.71 8.10 12.12
C VAL A 44 14.54 8.91 12.66
N LEU A 45 13.73 8.33 13.55
CA LEU A 45 12.58 8.96 14.17
C LEU A 45 12.72 8.93 15.71
N PRO A 46 13.43 9.90 16.32
CA PRO A 46 13.80 9.86 17.75
C PRO A 46 12.62 9.90 18.72
N TYR A 47 11.44 10.29 18.24
CA TYR A 47 10.20 10.32 19.02
C TYR A 47 9.29 9.11 18.76
N GLY A 48 9.77 8.12 18.01
CA GLY A 48 9.01 6.95 17.58
C GLY A 48 8.09 7.22 16.39
N ILE A 49 7.73 6.13 15.70
CA ILE A 49 6.91 6.19 14.48
C ILE A 49 5.53 6.82 14.71
N ASP A 50 4.89 6.55 15.84
CA ASP A 50 3.55 7.06 16.15
C ASP A 50 3.53 8.59 16.28
N THR A 51 4.48 9.14 17.04
CA THR A 51 4.62 10.59 17.23
C THR A 51 4.98 11.27 15.92
N SER A 52 5.88 10.67 15.12
CA SER A 52 6.30 11.23 13.84
C SER A 52 5.18 11.25 12.81
N ILE A 53 4.38 10.18 12.69
CA ILE A 53 3.21 10.16 11.80
C ILE A 53 2.15 11.15 12.28
N SER A 54 1.94 11.30 13.59
CA SER A 54 0.98 12.27 14.15
C SER A 54 1.40 13.72 13.87
N ALA A 55 2.70 14.02 14.03
CA ALA A 55 3.26 15.33 13.69
C ALA A 55 3.15 15.62 12.19
N LEU A 56 3.46 14.64 11.34
CA LEU A 56 3.33 14.78 9.89
C LEU A 56 1.87 14.97 9.47
N ALA A 57 0.93 14.23 10.06
CA ALA A 57 -0.50 14.42 9.83
C ALA A 57 -0.94 15.85 10.16
N SER A 58 -0.44 16.40 11.27
CA SER A 58 -0.72 17.79 11.65
C SER A 58 -0.15 18.76 10.61
N TRP A 59 1.09 18.55 10.12
CA TRP A 59 1.68 19.41 9.08
C TRP A 59 0.90 19.35 7.77
N ILE A 60 0.51 18.16 7.32
CA ILE A 60 -0.32 18.02 6.13
C ILE A 60 -1.66 18.73 6.30
N HIS A 61 -2.28 18.62 7.48
CA HIS A 61 -3.53 19.28 7.78
C HIS A 61 -3.42 20.81 7.70
N TYR A 62 -2.37 21.40 8.29
CA TYR A 62 -2.15 22.85 8.28
C TYR A 62 -1.61 23.38 6.95
N ALA A 63 -0.89 22.57 6.18
CA ALA A 63 -0.28 22.93 4.90
C ALA A 63 -0.58 21.91 3.80
N PRO A 64 -1.87 21.70 3.43
CA PRO A 64 -2.27 20.64 2.51
C PRO A 64 -1.78 20.88 1.07
N GLY A 65 -1.15 22.02 0.78
CA GLY A 65 -0.64 22.37 -0.56
C GLY A 65 0.75 21.83 -0.86
N ASP A 66 1.45 21.32 0.16
CA ASP A 66 2.85 20.98 0.02
C ASP A 66 3.07 19.49 -0.28
N LEU A 67 3.54 19.21 -1.50
CA LEU A 67 3.87 17.86 -1.97
C LEU A 67 5.09 17.26 -1.23
N TYR A 68 5.92 18.07 -0.56
CA TYR A 68 7.04 17.56 0.24
C TYR A 68 6.55 16.63 1.37
N HIS A 69 5.36 16.86 1.92
CA HIS A 69 4.81 16.00 2.95
C HIS A 69 4.47 14.59 2.43
N LEU A 70 4.00 14.46 1.18
CA LEU A 70 3.79 13.15 0.56
C LEU A 70 5.12 12.42 0.35
N GLY A 71 6.17 13.14 -0.05
CA GLY A 71 7.51 12.58 -0.18
C GLY A 71 8.07 12.08 1.15
N LEU A 72 7.87 12.86 2.22
CA LEU A 72 8.29 12.48 3.57
C LEU A 72 7.51 11.26 4.09
N LEU A 73 6.18 11.25 3.95
CA LEU A 73 5.36 10.09 4.33
C LEU A 73 5.79 8.85 3.54
N THR A 74 6.02 9.01 2.24
CA THR A 74 6.46 7.93 1.36
C THR A 74 7.77 7.33 1.88
N SER A 75 8.73 8.18 2.25
CA SER A 75 10.01 7.77 2.82
C SER A 75 9.84 7.05 4.15
N ILE A 76 8.93 7.52 5.01
CA ILE A 76 8.62 6.87 6.28
C ILE A 76 7.99 5.48 6.04
N ILE A 77 7.02 5.35 5.15
CA ILE A 77 6.41 4.06 4.82
C ILE A 77 7.45 3.11 4.21
N GLU A 78 8.36 3.60 3.37
CA GLU A 78 9.40 2.78 2.76
C GLU A 78 10.40 2.23 3.79
N VAL A 79 10.81 3.06 4.76
CA VAL A 79 11.73 2.69 5.83
C VAL A 79 11.05 1.81 6.89
N PHE A 80 9.88 2.22 7.39
CA PHE A 80 9.22 1.58 8.53
C PHE A 80 8.20 0.52 8.13
N LYS A 81 7.80 0.47 6.85
CA LYS A 81 6.92 -0.56 6.27
C LYS A 81 5.64 -0.74 7.08
N LYS A 82 5.34 -1.98 7.48
CA LYS A 82 4.18 -2.35 8.30
C LYS A 82 4.11 -1.58 9.63
N ALA A 83 5.24 -1.14 10.21
CA ALA A 83 5.21 -0.38 11.47
C ALA A 83 4.61 1.03 11.30
N ALA A 84 4.60 1.58 10.09
CA ALA A 84 3.96 2.87 9.81
C ALA A 84 2.43 2.75 9.67
N ILE A 85 1.88 1.56 9.43
CA ILE A 85 0.46 1.39 9.11
C ILE A 85 -0.46 1.70 10.29
N PRO A 86 -0.26 1.12 11.50
CA PRO A 86 -1.13 1.40 12.63
C PRO A 86 -1.29 2.90 12.93
N PRO A 87 -0.23 3.73 13.02
CA PRO A 87 -0.42 5.16 13.27
C PRO A 87 -1.05 5.92 12.10
N ILE A 88 -0.88 5.47 10.86
CA ILE A 88 -1.59 6.06 9.71
C ILE A 88 -3.10 5.81 9.84
N LEU A 89 -3.50 4.58 10.16
CA LEU A 89 -4.91 4.21 10.35
C LEU A 89 -5.53 4.81 11.62
N ALA A 90 -4.73 5.01 12.66
CA ALA A 90 -5.17 5.63 13.91
C ALA A 90 -5.30 7.16 13.81
N SER A 91 -4.73 7.77 12.77
CA SER A 91 -4.78 9.22 12.61
C SER A 91 -6.19 9.69 12.25
N PRO A 92 -6.73 10.71 12.95
CA PRO A 92 -8.07 11.22 12.72
C PRO A 92 -8.22 12.07 11.46
N THR A 93 -7.12 12.51 10.84
CA THR A 93 -7.15 13.43 9.69
C THR A 93 -6.32 12.94 8.51
N LEU A 94 -5.29 12.13 8.76
CA LEU A 94 -4.33 11.76 7.73
C LEU A 94 -4.97 11.06 6.52
N PRO A 95 -5.90 10.08 6.65
CA PRO A 95 -6.47 9.41 5.48
C PRO A 95 -7.11 10.37 4.47
N GLY A 96 -7.94 11.31 4.94
CA GLY A 96 -8.59 12.32 4.12
C GLY A 96 -7.61 13.38 3.61
N ASP A 97 -6.67 13.80 4.46
CA ASP A 97 -5.59 14.72 4.08
C ASP A 97 -4.71 14.15 2.96
N LEU A 98 -4.41 12.85 2.97
CA LEU A 98 -3.65 12.19 1.91
C LEU A 98 -4.36 12.24 0.56
N ILE A 99 -5.68 12.01 0.56
CA ILE A 99 -6.48 12.14 -0.66
C ILE A 99 -6.45 13.59 -1.13
N ARG A 100 -6.68 14.57 -0.24
CA ARG A 100 -6.65 16.00 -0.60
C ARG A 100 -5.31 16.44 -1.19
N VAL A 101 -4.18 16.03 -0.60
CA VAL A 101 -2.87 16.43 -1.12
C VAL A 101 -2.56 15.74 -2.45
N ALA A 102 -2.90 14.44 -2.58
CA ALA A 102 -2.73 13.70 -3.82
C ALA A 102 -3.66 14.19 -4.95
N HIS A 103 -4.79 14.81 -4.62
CA HIS A 103 -5.77 15.37 -5.54
C HIS A 103 -5.26 16.60 -6.30
N LYS A 104 -4.54 17.48 -5.60
CA LYS A 104 -4.18 18.82 -6.09
C LYS A 104 -3.43 18.86 -7.43
N PRO A 105 -2.38 18.05 -7.68
CA PRO A 105 -1.67 18.09 -8.95
C PRO A 105 -2.61 17.93 -10.16
N PHE A 106 -3.66 17.12 -10.02
CA PHE A 106 -4.58 16.81 -11.11
C PHE A 106 -5.65 17.87 -11.30
N LEU A 107 -6.16 18.48 -10.22
CA LEU A 107 -7.06 19.64 -10.31
C LEU A 107 -6.37 20.83 -11.01
N ILE A 108 -5.08 21.03 -10.75
CA ILE A 108 -4.29 22.07 -11.42
C ILE A 108 -4.23 21.82 -12.92
N ILE A 109 -3.97 20.58 -13.35
CA ILE A 109 -3.94 20.23 -14.78
C ILE A 109 -5.32 20.44 -15.44
N LEU A 110 -6.39 20.06 -14.75
CA LEU A 110 -7.75 20.16 -15.26
C LEU A 110 -8.32 21.59 -15.24
N GLY A 111 -7.63 22.53 -14.58
CA GLY A 111 -8.09 23.91 -14.44
C GLY A 111 -9.29 24.07 -13.49
N GLU A 112 -9.57 23.06 -12.66
CA GLU A 112 -10.78 22.96 -11.84
C GLU A 112 -10.60 23.48 -10.39
N MET A 113 -9.50 24.14 -10.06
CA MET A 113 -9.25 24.61 -8.68
C MET A 113 -10.33 25.61 -8.22
N PRO A 114 -11.19 25.25 -7.23
CA PRO A 114 -12.25 26.13 -6.77
C PRO A 114 -11.66 27.31 -6.00
N GLY A 115 -12.13 28.53 -6.29
CA GLY A 115 -11.97 29.67 -5.38
C GLY A 115 -10.84 30.66 -5.65
N ASN A 116 -10.17 30.62 -6.81
CA ASN A 116 -9.15 31.62 -7.14
C ASN A 116 -9.48 32.48 -8.36
N SER A 117 -10.74 32.88 -8.49
CA SER A 117 -11.25 33.75 -9.55
C SER A 117 -10.80 35.22 -9.45
N GLY A 118 -9.71 35.54 -8.72
CA GLY A 118 -9.34 36.94 -8.47
C GLY A 118 -7.87 37.28 -8.26
N SER A 119 -6.96 36.33 -7.98
CA SER A 119 -5.53 36.63 -7.87
C SER A 119 -4.72 35.90 -8.94
N PRO A 120 -4.31 36.59 -10.03
CA PRO A 120 -3.46 36.05 -11.09
C PRO A 120 -2.08 35.50 -10.62
N GLY A 121 -1.74 35.64 -9.34
CA GLY A 121 -0.44 35.24 -8.78
C GLY A 121 -0.35 33.78 -8.33
N ALA A 122 -1.43 33.16 -7.86
CA ALA A 122 -1.33 31.84 -7.21
C ALA A 122 -1.36 30.65 -8.19
N LEU A 123 -1.95 30.80 -9.37
CA LEU A 123 -1.89 29.79 -10.45
C LEU A 123 -0.52 29.74 -11.16
N ARG A 124 0.34 30.76 -11.00
CA ARG A 124 1.70 30.77 -11.56
C ARG A 124 2.71 29.94 -10.74
N ALA A 125 2.30 29.36 -9.61
CA ALA A 125 3.24 28.72 -8.69
C ALA A 125 3.61 27.28 -9.06
N PHE A 126 2.76 26.55 -9.82
CA PHE A 126 3.05 25.17 -10.18
C PHE A 126 3.63 25.08 -11.59
N THR A 127 4.87 24.64 -11.67
CA THR A 127 5.51 24.30 -12.94
C THR A 127 5.05 22.90 -13.39
N PRO A 128 5.16 22.57 -14.70
CA PRO A 128 4.98 21.19 -15.17
C PRO A 128 5.84 20.17 -14.39
N ASP A 129 6.99 20.61 -13.87
CA ASP A 129 7.88 19.79 -13.04
C ASP A 129 7.28 19.47 -11.68
N ASP A 130 6.63 20.45 -11.03
CA ASP A 130 5.98 20.24 -9.73
C ASP A 130 4.79 19.28 -9.85
N VAL A 131 4.01 19.43 -10.92
CA VAL A 131 2.87 18.56 -11.21
C VAL A 131 3.33 17.14 -11.54
N SER A 132 4.33 16.98 -12.42
CA SER A 132 4.92 15.67 -12.74
C SER A 132 5.47 14.99 -11.48
N ARG A 133 6.20 15.73 -10.64
CA ARG A 133 6.72 15.21 -9.38
C ARG A 133 5.60 14.82 -8.42
N GLY A 134 4.56 15.63 -8.30
CA GLY A 134 3.38 15.32 -7.48
C GLY A 134 2.70 14.03 -7.92
N ALA A 135 2.50 13.86 -9.23
CA ALA A 135 1.94 12.64 -9.80
C ALA A 135 2.80 11.41 -9.48
N GLN A 136 4.13 11.51 -9.61
CA GLN A 136 5.05 10.41 -9.27
C GLN A 136 5.01 10.05 -7.77
N LEU A 137 5.01 11.05 -6.89
CA LEU A 137 4.93 10.83 -5.44
C LEU A 137 3.61 10.18 -5.05
N ALA A 138 2.49 10.63 -5.62
CA ALA A 138 1.18 10.03 -5.37
C ALA A 138 1.10 8.59 -5.90
N ALA A 139 1.61 8.32 -7.11
CA ALA A 139 1.67 6.96 -7.66
C ALA A 139 2.50 6.03 -6.76
N ARG A 140 3.68 6.50 -6.32
CA ARG A 140 4.57 5.74 -5.44
C ARG A 140 3.95 5.47 -4.07
N LEU A 141 3.29 6.48 -3.49
CA LEU A 141 2.55 6.31 -2.24
C LEU A 141 1.52 5.19 -2.41
N TYR A 142 0.73 5.20 -3.47
CA TYR A 142 -0.35 4.22 -3.66
C TYR A 142 0.20 2.81 -3.94
N GLU A 143 1.30 2.69 -4.68
CA GLU A 143 2.02 1.41 -4.82
C GLU A 143 2.42 0.83 -3.46
N MET A 144 2.89 1.68 -2.54
CA MET A 144 3.26 1.25 -1.20
C MET A 144 2.06 0.99 -0.31
N LEU A 145 0.97 1.75 -0.44
CA LEU A 145 -0.28 1.44 0.24
C LEU A 145 -0.75 0.04 -0.17
N ILE A 146 -0.82 -0.26 -1.48
CA ILE A 146 -1.16 -1.59 -1.98
C ILE A 146 -0.18 -2.66 -1.48
N GLY A 147 1.12 -2.38 -1.52
CA GLY A 147 2.15 -3.37 -1.23
C GLY A 147 2.34 -3.65 0.26
N TYR A 148 1.98 -2.71 1.13
CA TYR A 148 2.16 -2.85 2.57
C TYR A 148 0.85 -3.02 3.31
N PHE A 149 -0.27 -2.47 2.87
CA PHE A 149 -1.54 -2.63 3.57
C PHE A 149 -2.19 -3.95 3.13
N ASP A 150 -2.78 -4.68 4.07
CA ASP A 150 -3.68 -5.76 3.69
C ASP A 150 -5.03 -5.19 3.18
N PRO A 151 -5.85 -6.01 2.51
CA PRO A 151 -7.10 -5.53 1.93
C PRO A 151 -8.07 -4.92 2.95
N ASP A 152 -8.08 -5.39 4.20
CA ASP A 152 -8.95 -4.85 5.25
C ASP A 152 -8.44 -3.50 5.74
N GLU A 153 -7.13 -3.37 5.94
CA GLU A 153 -6.45 -2.11 6.24
C GLU A 153 -6.70 -1.06 5.13
N LEU A 154 -6.63 -1.45 3.85
CA LEU A 154 -6.94 -0.57 2.72
C LEU A 154 -8.41 -0.14 2.69
N ARG A 155 -9.34 -1.07 2.94
CA ARG A 155 -10.79 -0.75 3.02
C ARG A 155 -11.07 0.21 4.17
N ALA A 156 -10.47 0.00 5.33
CA ALA A 156 -10.58 0.90 6.47
C ALA A 156 -10.02 2.30 6.13
N LEU A 157 -8.81 2.35 5.57
CA LEU A 157 -8.18 3.61 5.14
C LEU A 157 -9.07 4.37 4.14
N SER A 158 -9.59 3.67 3.13
CA SER A 158 -10.47 4.26 2.11
C SER A 158 -11.78 4.75 2.71
N SER A 159 -12.39 4.00 3.61
CA SER A 159 -13.64 4.39 4.27
C SER A 159 -13.47 5.63 5.14
N PHE A 160 -12.37 5.71 5.90
CA PHE A 160 -12.03 6.90 6.68
C PHE A 160 -11.78 8.12 5.80
N ALA A 161 -11.05 7.95 4.70
CA ALA A 161 -10.76 9.03 3.79
C ALA A 161 -12.03 9.58 3.10
N ILE A 162 -12.96 8.69 2.69
CA ILE A 162 -14.27 9.09 2.15
C ILE A 162 -15.08 9.88 3.19
N ALA A 163 -15.12 9.41 4.44
CA ALA A 163 -15.87 10.08 5.50
C ALA A 163 -15.32 11.49 5.77
N GLN A 164 -13.99 11.63 5.86
CA GLN A 164 -13.31 12.89 6.13
C GLN A 164 -13.43 13.90 4.97
N THR A 165 -13.40 13.43 3.72
CA THR A 165 -13.53 14.31 2.55
C THR A 165 -14.96 14.82 2.38
N ARG A 166 -15.98 13.98 2.64
CA ARG A 166 -17.39 14.42 2.68
C ARG A 166 -17.65 15.50 3.72
N ALA A 167 -17.03 15.37 4.90
CA ALA A 167 -17.23 16.32 6.00
C ALA A 167 -16.61 17.70 5.71
N ALA A 168 -15.50 17.76 4.98
CA ALA A 168 -14.72 18.98 4.83
C ALA A 168 -15.31 19.98 3.81
N GLU A 169 -15.78 19.53 2.64
CA GLU A 169 -15.88 20.44 1.48
C GLU A 169 -17.13 20.27 0.60
N HIS A 170 -18.16 19.53 1.04
CA HIS A 170 -19.31 19.13 0.17
C HIS A 170 -18.88 18.39 -1.11
N GLU A 171 -17.62 17.94 -1.17
CA GLU A 171 -17.10 17.24 -2.34
C GLU A 171 -17.65 15.81 -2.40
N PRO A 172 -17.85 15.28 -3.61
CA PRO A 172 -18.24 13.88 -3.78
C PRO A 172 -17.16 13.01 -3.14
N GLY A 173 -17.54 12.29 -2.06
CA GLY A 173 -16.61 11.56 -1.19
C GLY A 173 -15.46 10.88 -1.93
N LEU A 174 -14.30 11.53 -1.90
CA LEU A 174 -13.14 11.18 -2.68
C LEU A 174 -12.53 9.91 -2.11
N ASP A 175 -12.18 8.97 -2.99
CA ASP A 175 -11.50 7.73 -2.63
C ASP A 175 -10.17 7.59 -3.43
N PHE A 176 -9.35 6.61 -3.07
CA PHE A 176 -8.07 6.39 -3.75
C PHE A 176 -8.22 6.06 -5.24
N VAL A 177 -9.33 5.41 -5.64
CA VAL A 177 -9.60 5.06 -7.04
C VAL A 177 -10.05 6.29 -7.84
N TYR A 178 -10.73 7.24 -7.19
CA TYR A 178 -11.09 8.53 -7.77
C TYR A 178 -9.83 9.33 -8.13
N ILE A 179 -8.82 9.36 -7.26
CA ILE A 179 -7.55 10.03 -7.57
C ILE A 179 -6.85 9.38 -8.77
N CYS A 180 -6.79 8.05 -8.83
CA CYS A 180 -6.29 7.35 -10.02
C CYS A 180 -7.10 7.71 -11.27
N SER A 181 -8.42 7.80 -11.14
CA SER A 181 -9.31 8.16 -12.25
C SER A 181 -9.04 9.56 -12.77
N LEU A 182 -8.81 10.50 -11.85
CA LEU A 182 -8.46 11.87 -12.18
C LEU A 182 -7.08 11.95 -12.86
N ALA A 183 -6.10 11.22 -12.33
CA ALA A 183 -4.76 11.14 -12.93
C ALA A 183 -4.81 10.61 -14.36
N VAL A 184 -5.62 9.58 -14.64
CA VAL A 184 -5.80 9.02 -15.99
C VAL A 184 -6.41 10.03 -16.97
N LYS A 185 -7.25 10.96 -16.50
CA LYS A 185 -7.82 12.04 -17.31
C LYS A 185 -6.86 13.21 -17.48
N ALA A 186 -6.16 13.60 -16.41
CA ALA A 186 -5.32 14.78 -16.36
C ALA A 186 -3.95 14.59 -17.05
N LEU A 187 -3.27 13.46 -16.81
CA LEU A 187 -1.89 13.26 -17.30
C LEU A 187 -1.73 13.31 -18.83
N PRO A 188 -2.69 12.84 -19.66
CA PRO A 188 -2.62 13.03 -21.11
C PRO A 188 -2.56 14.51 -21.53
N ILE A 189 -3.30 15.39 -20.84
CA ILE A 189 -3.30 16.84 -21.12
C ILE A 189 -1.90 17.42 -20.83
N LEU A 190 -1.32 17.06 -19.68
CA LEU A 190 0.03 17.48 -19.32
C LEU A 190 1.08 16.92 -20.30
N HIS A 191 0.92 15.67 -20.73
CA HIS A 191 1.78 15.03 -21.71
C HIS A 191 1.82 15.82 -23.03
N ASP A 192 0.66 16.22 -23.54
CA ASP A 192 0.55 16.94 -24.81
C ASP A 192 1.17 18.34 -24.70
N ALA A 193 0.94 19.03 -23.58
CA ALA A 193 1.58 20.31 -23.27
C ALA A 193 3.12 20.18 -23.23
N CYS A 194 3.67 19.20 -22.51
CA CYS A 194 5.11 18.96 -22.45
C CYS A 194 5.71 18.54 -23.80
N SER A 195 4.95 17.80 -24.62
CA SER A 195 5.40 17.38 -25.94
C SER A 195 5.50 18.56 -26.91
N GLY A 196 4.57 19.52 -26.84
CA GLY A 196 4.66 20.79 -27.59
C GLY A 196 5.86 21.65 -27.20
N LEU A 197 6.36 21.50 -25.97
CA LEU A 197 7.54 22.19 -25.45
C LEU A 197 8.87 21.43 -25.70
N ASN A 198 8.84 20.31 -26.43
CA ASN A 198 10.00 19.46 -26.71
C ASN A 198 10.75 18.99 -25.45
N MET A 199 10.01 18.49 -24.46
CA MET A 199 10.55 17.97 -23.18
C MET A 199 10.49 16.43 -23.09
N PRO A 200 11.31 15.68 -23.86
CA PRO A 200 11.14 14.22 -24.01
C PRO A 200 11.28 13.43 -22.71
N ALA A 201 12.18 13.85 -21.80
CA ALA A 201 12.33 13.21 -20.49
C ALA A 201 11.03 13.32 -19.67
N ARG A 202 10.38 14.48 -19.68
CA ARG A 202 9.10 14.70 -18.98
C ARG A 202 7.97 13.93 -19.62
N THR A 203 7.89 13.93 -20.95
CA THR A 203 6.93 13.12 -21.70
C THR A 203 7.02 11.64 -21.30
N GLN A 204 8.24 11.10 -21.14
CA GLN A 204 8.45 9.72 -20.68
C GLN A 204 8.02 9.49 -19.23
N GLU A 205 8.34 10.43 -18.32
CA GLU A 205 7.92 10.38 -16.91
C GLU A 205 6.40 10.42 -16.74
N ILE A 206 5.71 11.27 -17.52
CA ILE A 206 4.25 11.37 -17.50
C ILE A 206 3.62 10.07 -18.02
N LYS A 207 4.14 9.50 -19.12
CA LYS A 207 3.70 8.19 -19.62
C LYS A 207 3.86 7.10 -18.56
N ARG A 208 4.99 7.09 -17.84
CA ARG A 208 5.23 6.14 -16.75
C ARG A 208 4.20 6.32 -15.63
N SER A 209 3.97 7.55 -15.19
CA SER A 209 3.01 7.88 -14.14
C SER A 209 1.58 7.48 -14.54
N LEU A 210 1.19 7.75 -15.79
CA LEU A 210 -0.11 7.35 -16.34
C LEU A 210 -0.30 5.83 -16.29
N SER A 211 0.70 5.06 -16.75
CA SER A 211 0.66 3.60 -16.66
C SER A 211 0.58 3.10 -15.22
N GLN A 212 1.28 3.76 -14.29
CA GLN A 212 1.21 3.42 -12.86
C GLN A 212 -0.18 3.68 -12.28
N PHE A 213 -0.78 4.86 -12.51
CA PHE A 213 -2.12 5.16 -11.99
C PHE A 213 -3.21 4.26 -12.57
N ARG A 214 -3.09 3.85 -13.83
CA ARG A 214 -3.98 2.84 -14.41
C ARG A 214 -3.91 1.52 -13.65
N LEU A 215 -2.70 0.97 -13.51
CA LEU A 215 -2.46 -0.29 -12.83
C LEU A 215 -2.90 -0.23 -11.36
N VAL A 216 -2.44 0.79 -10.63
CA VAL A 216 -2.78 1.04 -9.23
C VAL A 216 -4.29 1.23 -9.05
N GLY A 217 -4.93 1.99 -9.94
CA GLY A 217 -6.37 2.19 -9.95
C GLY A 217 -7.14 0.88 -10.12
N GLY A 218 -6.73 0.03 -11.06
CA GLY A 218 -7.35 -1.29 -11.25
C GLY A 218 -7.16 -2.21 -10.04
N VAL A 219 -5.96 -2.23 -9.45
CA VAL A 219 -5.69 -3.02 -8.24
C VAL A 219 -6.52 -2.53 -7.06
N LEU A 220 -6.57 -1.21 -6.81
CA LEU A 220 -7.40 -0.63 -5.74
C LEU A 220 -8.88 -0.91 -5.97
N HIS A 221 -9.39 -0.75 -7.19
CA HIS A 221 -10.78 -1.05 -7.54
C HIS A 221 -11.15 -2.48 -7.15
N ARG A 222 -10.29 -3.45 -7.45
CA ARG A 222 -10.45 -4.86 -7.04
C ARG A 222 -10.35 -5.06 -5.52
N LEU A 223 -9.31 -4.52 -4.88
CA LEU A 223 -9.07 -4.71 -3.44
C LEU A 223 -10.16 -4.09 -2.58
N LEU A 224 -10.78 -3.02 -3.05
CA LEU A 224 -11.90 -2.33 -2.41
C LEU A 224 -13.27 -2.90 -2.82
N ASP A 225 -13.29 -3.93 -3.68
CA ASP A 225 -14.50 -4.59 -4.19
C ASP A 225 -15.54 -3.61 -4.76
N LEU A 226 -15.08 -2.67 -5.58
CA LEU A 226 -15.94 -1.64 -6.15
C LEU A 226 -16.76 -2.20 -7.34
N PRO A 227 -17.97 -1.65 -7.60
CA PRO A 227 -18.76 -2.04 -8.76
C PRO A 227 -18.06 -1.64 -10.06
N LEU A 228 -18.22 -2.47 -11.09
CA LEU A 228 -17.76 -2.19 -12.46
C LEU A 228 -18.69 -1.15 -13.11
N ASP A 229 -18.38 0.13 -12.90
CA ASP A 229 -19.14 1.26 -13.42
C ASP A 229 -18.27 2.12 -14.34
N ILE A 230 -18.45 1.95 -15.65
CA ILE A 230 -17.74 2.71 -16.70
C ILE A 230 -18.12 4.19 -16.77
N THR A 231 -19.23 4.58 -16.15
CA THR A 231 -19.64 5.99 -16.07
C THR A 231 -18.91 6.71 -14.95
N LYS A 232 -18.59 5.98 -13.87
CA LYS A 232 -17.85 6.49 -12.72
C LYS A 232 -16.34 6.43 -12.91
N TYR A 233 -15.81 5.33 -13.44
CA TYR A 233 -14.37 5.08 -13.56
C TYR A 233 -13.93 5.07 -15.03
N PRO A 234 -12.76 5.65 -15.36
CA PRO A 234 -12.23 5.63 -16.72
C PRO A 234 -12.12 4.21 -17.27
N GLU A 235 -12.47 4.05 -18.54
CA GLU A 235 -12.37 2.78 -19.26
C GLU A 235 -11.02 2.09 -19.09
N PRO A 236 -9.85 2.77 -19.12
CA PRO A 236 -8.56 2.10 -18.91
C PRO A 236 -8.43 1.41 -17.55
N ILE A 237 -9.02 1.95 -16.48
CA ILE A 237 -9.02 1.32 -15.16
C ILE A 237 -9.96 0.12 -15.15
N ILE A 238 -11.18 0.28 -15.67
CA ILE A 238 -12.16 -0.82 -15.73
C ILE A 238 -11.65 -1.96 -16.63
N ARG A 239 -11.00 -1.63 -17.75
CA ARG A 239 -10.37 -2.62 -18.63
C ARG A 239 -9.28 -3.37 -17.89
N ASP A 240 -8.38 -2.70 -17.15
CA ASP A 240 -7.35 -3.40 -16.38
C ASP A 240 -7.98 -4.33 -15.29
N VAL A 241 -9.15 -3.97 -14.72
CA VAL A 241 -9.91 -4.86 -13.81
C VAL A 241 -10.54 -6.03 -14.55
N LEU A 242 -11.12 -5.77 -15.73
CA LEU A 242 -11.76 -6.79 -16.58
C LEU A 242 -10.73 -7.74 -17.16
N ASP A 243 -9.60 -7.28 -17.67
CA ASP A 243 -8.50 -8.12 -18.16
C ASP A 243 -7.96 -9.01 -17.04
N TYR A 244 -8.02 -8.54 -15.79
CA TYR A 244 -7.69 -9.35 -14.62
C TYR A 244 -8.79 -10.37 -14.28
N ARG A 245 -10.08 -10.01 -14.46
CA ARG A 245 -11.24 -10.88 -14.15
C ARG A 245 -11.58 -11.87 -15.26
N ASP A 246 -11.37 -11.50 -16.52
CA ASP A 246 -11.70 -12.27 -17.71
C ASP A 246 -10.54 -13.20 -18.04
N VAL A 247 -10.38 -14.19 -17.18
CA VAL A 247 -9.28 -15.14 -17.27
C VAL A 247 -9.47 -16.19 -18.38
N LYS A 248 -10.45 -15.97 -19.26
CA LYS A 248 -10.54 -16.69 -20.54
C LYS A 248 -9.46 -16.24 -21.50
N ASP A 249 -8.89 -15.05 -21.33
CA ASP A 249 -7.66 -14.67 -22.05
C ASP A 249 -6.42 -15.30 -21.39
N THR A 250 -5.64 -16.01 -22.20
CA THR A 250 -4.30 -16.52 -21.88
C THR A 250 -3.41 -15.43 -21.30
N ARG A 251 -3.54 -14.19 -21.78
CA ARG A 251 -2.72 -13.07 -21.36
C ARG A 251 -2.91 -12.69 -19.89
N GLY A 252 -4.16 -12.63 -19.42
CA GLY A 252 -4.50 -12.32 -18.03
C GLY A 252 -3.95 -13.35 -17.05
N VAL A 253 -3.89 -14.63 -17.46
CA VAL A 253 -3.34 -15.71 -16.64
C VAL A 253 -1.85 -15.48 -16.32
N TYR A 254 -1.03 -15.09 -17.32
CA TYR A 254 0.41 -14.90 -17.10
C TYR A 254 0.71 -13.78 -16.11
N VAL A 255 0.01 -12.65 -16.26
CA VAL A 255 0.15 -11.50 -15.37
C VAL A 255 -0.30 -11.88 -13.95
N ALA A 256 -1.44 -12.56 -13.81
CA ALA A 256 -1.93 -13.00 -12.50
C ALA A 256 -0.97 -13.98 -11.80
N VAL A 257 -0.38 -14.93 -12.54
CA VAL A 257 0.62 -15.86 -11.99
C VAL A 257 1.87 -15.12 -11.54
N TYR A 258 2.40 -14.22 -12.38
CA TYR A 258 3.58 -13.43 -12.03
C TYR A 258 3.34 -12.52 -10.83
N ASP A 259 2.19 -11.85 -10.76
CA ASP A 259 1.76 -11.05 -9.62
C ASP A 259 1.62 -11.91 -8.36
N GLY A 260 1.07 -13.13 -8.47
CA GLY A 260 1.00 -14.08 -7.36
C GLY A 260 2.39 -14.49 -6.86
N LEU A 261 3.34 -14.75 -7.77
CA LEU A 261 4.72 -15.06 -7.41
C LEU A 261 5.43 -13.86 -6.78
N LEU A 262 5.26 -12.66 -7.33
CA LEU A 262 5.75 -11.41 -6.75
C LEU A 262 5.15 -11.21 -5.36
N THR A 263 3.86 -11.50 -5.18
CA THR A 263 3.16 -11.41 -3.90
C THR A 263 3.82 -12.37 -2.89
N LEU A 264 3.99 -13.65 -3.22
CA LEU A 264 4.65 -14.62 -2.33
C LEU A 264 6.03 -14.15 -1.86
N TRP A 265 6.77 -13.46 -2.73
CA TRP A 265 8.10 -12.92 -2.43
C TRP A 265 8.09 -11.58 -1.65
N ARG A 266 7.27 -10.62 -2.09
CA ARG A 266 7.24 -9.23 -1.56
C ARG A 266 6.73 -9.19 -0.15
N TYR A 267 5.65 -9.92 0.12
CA TYR A 267 5.06 -9.96 1.44
C TYR A 267 5.98 -10.80 2.31
N SER A 268 6.81 -10.10 3.10
CA SER A 268 7.70 -10.67 4.10
C SER A 268 6.89 -11.17 5.31
N ARG A 269 5.93 -12.08 5.06
CA ARG A 269 4.98 -12.63 6.03
C ARG A 269 4.89 -14.15 5.92
N CYS A 270 4.32 -14.77 6.95
CA CYS A 270 4.02 -16.19 6.93
C CYS A 270 2.82 -16.43 6.02
N TRP A 271 2.91 -17.40 5.12
CA TRP A 271 1.83 -17.80 4.23
C TRP A 271 0.99 -18.97 4.75
N ALA A 272 1.11 -19.29 6.04
CA ALA A 272 0.20 -20.25 6.66
C ALA A 272 -1.14 -19.58 6.91
N PRO A 273 -2.26 -20.17 6.47
CA PRO A 273 -3.60 -19.68 6.81
C PRO A 273 -3.74 -19.38 8.30
N GLY A 274 -4.34 -18.23 8.61
CA GLY A 274 -4.49 -17.75 9.99
C GLY A 274 -3.24 -17.12 10.64
N CYS A 275 -2.06 -17.16 10.03
CA CYS A 275 -0.85 -16.57 10.60
C CYS A 275 -0.57 -15.18 10.03
N ARG A 276 -0.41 -14.18 10.90
CA ARG A 276 -0.08 -12.79 10.52
C ARG A 276 1.39 -12.43 10.72
N ALA A 277 2.18 -13.34 11.27
CA ALA A 277 3.58 -13.07 11.61
C ALA A 277 4.33 -12.52 10.39
N THR A 278 5.06 -11.42 10.59
CA THR A 278 5.96 -10.85 9.59
C THR A 278 7.42 -11.08 9.93
N CYS A 279 8.31 -11.06 8.93
CA CYS A 279 9.76 -11.14 9.16
C CYS A 279 10.25 -10.00 10.07
N THR A 280 9.58 -8.84 10.00
CA THR A 280 9.87 -7.67 10.83
C THR A 280 9.54 -7.95 12.29
N GLU A 281 8.32 -8.40 12.58
CA GLU A 281 7.89 -8.74 13.95
C GLU A 281 8.74 -9.88 14.54
N ALA A 282 9.04 -10.90 13.75
CA ALA A 282 9.85 -12.02 14.19
C ALA A 282 11.36 -11.73 14.23
N GLN A 283 11.78 -10.54 13.77
CA GLN A 283 13.19 -10.12 13.65
C GLN A 283 14.10 -11.14 12.95
N ARG A 284 13.55 -11.93 12.02
CA ARG A 284 14.28 -12.94 11.26
C ARG A 284 13.63 -13.21 9.92
N SER A 285 14.42 -13.72 8.98
CA SER A 285 13.88 -14.25 7.74
C SER A 285 13.12 -15.55 8.00
N PHE A 286 11.99 -15.71 7.34
CA PHE A 286 11.23 -16.95 7.32
C PHE A 286 11.87 -17.99 6.41
N ALA A 287 11.70 -19.27 6.77
CA ALA A 287 12.16 -20.37 5.96
C ALA A 287 11.22 -20.51 4.76
N ALA A 288 11.77 -20.66 3.56
CA ALA A 288 11.00 -21.03 2.38
C ALA A 288 10.70 -22.53 2.41
N CYS A 289 9.58 -22.94 1.83
CA CYS A 289 9.28 -24.35 1.59
C CYS A 289 10.44 -25.00 0.83
N SER A 290 10.92 -26.16 1.30
CA SER A 290 12.01 -26.90 0.64
C SER A 290 11.64 -27.46 -0.75
N GLY A 291 10.34 -27.65 -1.02
CA GLY A 291 9.85 -28.12 -2.32
C GLY A 291 9.85 -27.01 -3.37
N CYS A 292 8.95 -26.03 -3.23
CA CYS A 292 8.80 -24.96 -4.22
C CYS A 292 9.80 -23.80 -4.07
N ALA A 293 10.46 -23.66 -2.90
CA ALA A 293 11.33 -22.54 -2.58
C ALA A 293 10.70 -21.16 -2.87
N ARG A 294 9.38 -20.99 -2.66
CA ARG A 294 8.67 -19.72 -2.87
C ARG A 294 7.87 -19.29 -1.65
N VAL A 295 7.02 -20.18 -1.16
CA VAL A 295 6.15 -19.88 -0.02
C VAL A 295 6.96 -19.91 1.27
N THR A 296 6.86 -18.87 2.10
CA THR A 296 7.62 -18.73 3.34
C THR A 296 6.77 -18.91 4.60
N TYR A 297 7.38 -19.49 5.63
CA TYR A 297 6.71 -19.81 6.90
C TYR A 297 7.54 -19.34 8.09
N CYS A 298 6.86 -18.82 9.11
CA CYS A 298 7.53 -18.39 10.33
C CYS A 298 8.05 -19.58 11.15
N SER A 299 7.36 -20.73 11.14
CA SER A 299 7.79 -21.94 11.86
C SER A 299 7.48 -23.21 11.07
N HIS A 300 8.11 -24.33 11.46
CA HIS A 300 7.79 -25.65 10.92
C HIS A 300 6.33 -26.03 11.17
N GLU A 301 5.76 -25.65 12.32
CA GLU A 301 4.34 -25.87 12.64
C GLU A 301 3.42 -25.11 11.68
N CYS A 302 3.74 -23.86 11.34
CA CYS A 302 2.99 -23.09 10.35
C CYS A 302 3.09 -23.72 8.96
N GLN A 303 4.27 -24.22 8.57
CA GLN A 303 4.42 -24.97 7.33
C GLN A 303 3.58 -26.25 7.33
N ALA A 304 3.61 -27.04 8.40
CA ALA A 304 2.82 -28.28 8.51
C ALA A 304 1.31 -28.01 8.48
N ARG A 305 0.85 -26.94 9.13
CA ARG A 305 -0.55 -26.49 9.08
C ARG A 305 -0.97 -26.06 7.69
N ALA A 306 -0.15 -25.27 7.00
CA ALA A 306 -0.41 -24.86 5.62
C ALA A 306 -0.39 -26.05 4.65
N TRP A 307 0.50 -27.02 4.87
CA TRP A 307 0.64 -28.21 4.05
C TRP A 307 -0.66 -29.00 3.94
N ARG A 308 -1.35 -29.18 5.07
CA ARG A 308 -2.58 -29.97 5.21
C ARG A 308 -3.83 -29.12 5.46
N HIS A 309 -3.82 -27.83 5.10
CA HIS A 309 -4.99 -26.98 5.31
C HIS A 309 -6.18 -27.52 4.54
N THR A 310 -7.37 -27.56 5.15
CA THR A 310 -8.56 -28.18 4.56
C THR A 310 -8.96 -27.55 3.23
N ASP A 311 -8.96 -26.22 3.16
CA ASP A 311 -9.45 -25.51 1.97
C ASP A 311 -8.35 -25.08 0.98
N VAL A 312 -7.12 -24.90 1.46
CA VAL A 312 -6.00 -24.33 0.70
C VAL A 312 -4.69 -25.06 1.01
N PRO A 313 -4.63 -26.39 0.83
CA PRO A 313 -3.45 -27.16 1.17
C PRO A 313 -2.28 -26.78 0.27
N HIS A 314 -1.17 -26.31 0.85
CA HIS A 314 0.04 -26.02 0.08
C HIS A 314 0.56 -27.27 -0.66
N GLN A 315 0.31 -28.47 -0.11
CA GLN A 315 0.65 -29.74 -0.75
C GLN A 315 0.10 -29.84 -2.18
N ALA A 316 -1.12 -29.37 -2.42
CA ALA A 316 -1.77 -29.48 -3.72
C ALA A 316 -1.20 -28.54 -4.80
N ILE A 317 -0.41 -27.54 -4.41
CA ILE A 317 0.14 -26.53 -5.33
C ILE A 317 1.68 -26.49 -5.34
N CYS A 318 2.34 -27.12 -4.37
CA CYS A 318 3.79 -27.00 -4.20
C CYS A 318 4.56 -27.43 -5.47
N GLU A 319 4.18 -28.56 -6.07
CA GLU A 319 4.78 -29.05 -7.32
C GLU A 319 4.46 -28.14 -8.51
N THR A 320 3.22 -27.65 -8.61
CA THR A 320 2.81 -26.69 -9.65
C THR A 320 3.62 -25.39 -9.60
N ILE A 321 3.84 -24.83 -8.41
CA ILE A 321 4.69 -23.65 -8.22
C ILE A 321 6.12 -23.93 -8.69
N LYS A 322 6.67 -25.06 -8.27
CA LYS A 322 8.03 -25.48 -8.63
C LYS A 322 8.15 -25.59 -10.16
N TYR A 323 7.23 -26.31 -10.78
CA TYR A 323 7.16 -26.48 -12.24
C TYR A 323 7.13 -25.13 -12.96
N ILE A 324 6.18 -24.24 -12.62
CA ILE A 324 6.07 -22.91 -13.25
C ILE A 324 7.39 -22.15 -13.14
N VAL A 325 7.96 -22.09 -11.93
CA VAL A 325 9.17 -21.32 -11.67
C VAL A 325 10.38 -21.86 -12.42
N ASP A 326 10.58 -23.18 -12.39
CA ASP A 326 11.73 -23.84 -13.00
C ASP A 326 11.64 -23.75 -14.53
N THR A 327 10.44 -23.90 -15.10
CA THR A 327 10.21 -23.83 -16.56
C THR A 327 10.37 -22.40 -17.11
N VAL A 328 9.90 -21.37 -16.39
CA VAL A 328 10.07 -19.97 -16.81
C VAL A 328 11.48 -19.45 -16.51
N GLY A 329 12.22 -20.11 -15.61
CA GLY A 329 13.55 -19.66 -15.17
C GLY A 329 13.50 -18.45 -14.26
N LEU A 330 12.44 -18.31 -13.44
CA LEU A 330 12.27 -17.15 -12.57
C LEU A 330 13.22 -17.23 -11.36
N PRO A 331 13.99 -16.18 -11.03
CA PRO A 331 14.79 -16.16 -9.81
C PRO A 331 13.90 -16.10 -8.56
N PHE A 332 14.46 -16.46 -7.39
CA PHE A 332 13.74 -16.37 -6.11
C PHE A 332 13.20 -14.96 -5.82
N LYS A 333 13.93 -13.94 -6.28
CA LYS A 333 13.54 -12.53 -6.21
C LYS A 333 13.32 -12.02 -7.63
N PRO A 334 12.13 -12.19 -8.22
CA PRO A 334 11.87 -11.62 -9.53
C PRO A 334 11.96 -10.09 -9.45
N GLU A 335 12.78 -9.50 -10.30
CA GLU A 335 12.78 -8.05 -10.52
C GLU A 335 11.45 -7.65 -11.15
N LEU A 336 11.01 -6.42 -10.90
CA LEU A 336 9.85 -5.82 -11.57
C LEU A 336 10.12 -5.71 -13.08
N ALA A 337 9.75 -6.75 -13.81
CA ALA A 337 9.72 -6.69 -15.26
C ALA A 337 8.42 -6.01 -15.71
N ASN A 338 8.45 -5.35 -16.87
CA ASN A 338 7.21 -4.90 -17.49
C ASN A 338 6.34 -6.13 -17.87
N ALA A 339 5.03 -5.97 -17.90
CA ALA A 339 4.10 -7.07 -18.14
C ALA A 339 4.37 -7.80 -19.48
N ALA A 340 4.83 -7.09 -20.50
CA ALA A 340 5.14 -7.66 -21.82
C ALA A 340 6.34 -8.62 -21.78
N ALA A 341 7.39 -8.30 -21.01
CA ALA A 341 8.56 -9.16 -20.85
C ALA A 341 8.21 -10.43 -20.07
N VAL A 342 7.37 -10.30 -19.04
CA VAL A 342 6.83 -11.43 -18.27
C VAL A 342 6.03 -12.36 -19.19
N GLU A 343 5.07 -11.79 -19.91
CA GLU A 343 4.25 -12.51 -20.88
C GLU A 343 5.12 -13.25 -21.91
N GLY A 344 6.09 -12.57 -22.51
CA GLY A 344 7.03 -13.20 -23.45
C GLY A 344 7.80 -14.38 -22.85
N ALA A 345 8.17 -14.32 -21.57
CA ALA A 345 8.83 -15.43 -20.88
C ALA A 345 7.90 -16.63 -20.64
N PHE A 346 6.65 -16.39 -20.25
CA PHE A 346 5.66 -17.46 -20.09
C PHE A 346 5.27 -18.11 -21.43
N VAL A 347 5.09 -17.31 -22.48
CA VAL A 347 4.76 -17.82 -23.82
C VAL A 347 5.91 -18.64 -24.40
N SER A 348 7.15 -18.16 -24.27
CA SER A 348 8.33 -18.85 -24.84
C SER A 348 8.75 -20.10 -24.06
N SER A 349 8.44 -20.18 -22.76
CA SER A 349 8.77 -21.34 -21.92
C SER A 349 7.82 -22.52 -22.09
N GLY A 350 6.66 -22.34 -22.73
CA GLY A 350 5.71 -23.41 -22.99
C GLY A 350 5.03 -23.98 -21.74
N VAL A 351 4.96 -23.21 -20.65
CA VAL A 351 4.25 -23.64 -19.43
C VAL A 351 2.79 -23.94 -19.75
N GLU A 352 2.32 -25.10 -19.30
CA GLU A 352 0.94 -25.51 -19.51
C GLU A 352 -0.05 -24.54 -18.86
N ARG A 353 -1.05 -24.12 -19.64
CA ARG A 353 -2.11 -23.22 -19.18
C ARG A 353 -2.83 -23.74 -17.93
N ALA A 354 -3.03 -25.05 -17.82
CA ALA A 354 -3.69 -25.67 -16.67
C ALA A 354 -2.93 -25.41 -15.35
N ALA A 355 -1.60 -25.52 -15.37
CA ALA A 355 -0.75 -25.23 -14.20
C ALA A 355 -0.87 -23.77 -13.75
N LEU A 356 -0.90 -22.85 -14.72
CA LEU A 356 -1.03 -21.42 -14.46
C LEU A 356 -2.39 -21.05 -13.85
N VAL A 357 -3.48 -21.62 -14.39
CA VAL A 357 -4.83 -21.46 -13.84
C VAL A 357 -4.91 -22.02 -12.43
N GLN A 358 -4.37 -23.21 -12.20
CA GLN A 358 -4.33 -23.84 -10.88
C GLN A 358 -3.59 -22.97 -9.84
N PHE A 359 -2.44 -22.40 -10.21
CA PHE A 359 -1.70 -21.48 -9.34
C PHE A 359 -2.51 -20.23 -9.00
N ARG A 360 -3.12 -19.58 -9.99
CA ARG A 360 -3.97 -18.40 -9.78
C ARG A 360 -5.09 -18.71 -8.80
N ASP A 361 -5.87 -19.76 -9.05
CA ASP A 361 -7.01 -20.13 -8.21
C ASP A 361 -6.56 -20.43 -6.77
N HIS A 362 -5.43 -21.11 -6.62
CA HIS A 362 -4.85 -21.34 -5.30
C HIS A 362 -4.44 -20.03 -4.61
N MET A 363 -3.82 -19.09 -5.32
CA MET A 363 -3.45 -17.78 -4.77
C MET A 363 -4.67 -16.98 -4.33
N ASP A 364 -5.74 -16.97 -5.11
CA ASP A 364 -6.99 -16.28 -4.77
C ASP A 364 -7.61 -16.86 -3.49
N MET A 365 -7.66 -18.20 -3.37
CA MET A 365 -8.13 -18.84 -2.14
C MET A 365 -7.19 -18.57 -0.96
N LEU A 366 -5.87 -18.70 -1.16
CA LEU A 366 -4.87 -18.45 -0.12
C LEU A 366 -4.95 -17.01 0.40
N GLN A 367 -5.15 -16.02 -0.47
CA GLN A 367 -5.35 -14.63 -0.07
C GLN A 367 -6.55 -14.50 0.86
N LYS A 368 -7.71 -15.08 0.50
CA LYS A 368 -8.90 -15.09 1.36
C LYS A 368 -8.61 -15.69 2.75
N HIS A 369 -7.92 -16.84 2.80
CA HIS A 369 -7.63 -17.52 4.07
C HIS A 369 -6.51 -16.87 4.90
N THR A 370 -5.67 -16.03 4.28
CA THR A 370 -4.63 -15.28 4.99
C THR A 370 -5.14 -13.93 5.50
N THR A 371 -6.18 -13.35 4.90
CA THR A 371 -6.86 -12.15 5.42
C THR A 371 -7.88 -12.49 6.50
N LEU A 372 -8.63 -13.58 6.35
CA LEU A 372 -9.73 -14.00 7.26
C LEU A 372 -9.29 -14.52 8.65
N ALA A 373 -8.03 -14.34 9.06
CA ALA A 373 -7.63 -14.69 10.43
C ALA A 373 -8.45 -13.86 11.43
N PRO A 374 -9.24 -14.46 12.33
CA PRO A 374 -10.10 -13.71 13.24
C PRO A 374 -9.23 -13.03 14.29
N SER A 375 -8.97 -11.74 14.12
CA SER A 375 -8.34 -10.96 15.18
C SER A 375 -8.60 -9.47 15.01
N PHE A 376 -9.80 -9.04 15.38
CA PHE A 376 -10.01 -7.87 16.22
C PHE A 376 -11.32 -8.05 16.99
N GLU A 377 -11.32 -7.72 18.28
CA GLU A 377 -12.58 -7.28 18.89
C GLU A 377 -13.01 -6.03 18.12
N PRO A 378 -14.27 -5.92 17.67
CA PRO A 378 -14.72 -4.75 16.90
C PRO A 378 -14.30 -3.48 17.64
N VAL A 379 -13.50 -2.65 16.98
CA VAL A 379 -13.16 -1.33 17.50
C VAL A 379 -14.34 -0.45 17.15
N THR A 380 -15.12 -0.10 18.18
CA THR A 380 -16.15 0.92 17.99
C THR A 380 -15.43 2.26 18.02
N VAL A 381 -15.52 2.96 16.91
CA VAL A 381 -14.94 4.28 16.72
C VAL A 381 -16.12 5.25 16.83
N ARG A 382 -16.11 6.06 17.90
CA ARG A 382 -17.14 7.09 18.13
C ARG A 382 -16.60 8.43 17.65
N TRP A 383 -17.33 9.09 16.78
CA TRP A 383 -17.01 10.41 16.25
C TRP A 383 -18.08 11.41 16.72
N ASP A 384 -17.65 12.55 17.27
CA ASP A 384 -18.54 13.59 17.80
C ASP A 384 -18.56 14.88 16.97
N GLY A 385 -17.89 14.89 15.81
CA GLY A 385 -17.72 16.06 14.95
C GLY A 385 -16.35 16.72 15.07
N ASP A 386 -15.70 16.64 16.24
CA ASP A 386 -14.43 17.33 16.53
C ASP A 386 -13.31 16.38 16.98
N CYS A 387 -13.65 15.19 17.49
CA CYS A 387 -12.72 14.21 18.05
C CYS A 387 -13.13 12.76 17.73
N LEU A 388 -12.12 11.89 17.64
CA LEU A 388 -12.27 10.44 17.45
C LEU A 388 -11.97 9.71 18.77
N PHE A 389 -12.95 8.97 19.29
CA PHE A 389 -12.81 8.13 20.48
C PHE A 389 -12.79 6.65 20.07
N ALA A 390 -11.64 5.98 20.27
CA ALA A 390 -11.54 4.54 20.10
C ALA A 390 -11.76 3.83 21.45
N ARG A 391 -12.73 2.90 21.51
CA ARG A 391 -12.95 2.06 22.70
C ARG A 391 -12.71 0.59 22.33
N LYS A 392 -11.80 -0.10 23.04
CA LYS A 392 -11.65 -1.56 22.93
C LYS A 392 -12.83 -2.23 23.64
N VAL A 393 -13.61 -3.02 22.91
CA VAL A 393 -14.74 -3.79 23.47
C VAL A 393 -14.25 -5.15 23.92
N ALA A 394 -13.77 -5.24 25.17
CA ALA A 394 -13.37 -6.51 25.76
C ALA A 394 -14.59 -7.45 25.91
N ARG A 395 -14.59 -8.60 25.23
CA ARG A 395 -15.54 -9.69 25.50
C ARG A 395 -15.15 -10.38 26.81
N ALA A 396 -15.70 -9.89 27.92
CA ALA A 396 -15.57 -10.54 29.21
C ALA A 396 -16.31 -11.89 29.21
N ARG A 397 -15.56 -13.00 29.19
CA ARG A 397 -16.08 -14.28 29.71
C ARG A 397 -16.17 -14.15 31.24
N GLY A 398 -17.31 -13.67 31.73
CA GLY A 398 -17.81 -14.00 33.07
C GLY A 398 -17.32 -13.21 34.28
N ARG A 399 -16.67 -12.04 34.16
CA ARG A 399 -16.50 -11.09 35.27
C ARG A 399 -16.53 -9.64 34.79
N THR A 400 -17.49 -8.88 35.30
CA THR A 400 -17.57 -7.42 35.17
C THR A 400 -16.42 -6.75 35.92
N MET A 401 -15.46 -6.18 35.20
CA MET A 401 -14.51 -5.20 35.74
C MET A 401 -14.95 -3.80 35.25
N ALA A 402 -15.07 -2.85 36.17
CA ALA A 402 -15.32 -1.45 35.85
C ALA A 402 -14.10 -0.87 35.11
N GLY A 403 -14.16 -0.80 33.79
CA GLY A 403 -13.14 -0.15 32.96
C GLY A 403 -13.31 1.37 32.98
N GLY A 404 -12.34 2.08 33.57
CA GLY A 404 -12.31 3.54 33.58
C GLY A 404 -12.10 4.12 32.18
N THR A 405 -13.02 4.98 31.75
CA THR A 405 -12.85 5.88 30.62
C THR A 405 -11.91 7.01 31.01
N ARG A 406 -10.77 7.17 30.33
CA ARG A 406 -9.98 8.41 30.38
C ARG A 406 -10.53 9.40 29.39
N THR A 407 -11.16 10.46 29.90
CA THR A 407 -11.60 11.63 29.14
C THR A 407 -10.41 12.57 28.97
N LEU A 408 -10.04 12.90 27.72
CA LEU A 408 -8.92 13.82 27.43
C LEU A 408 -9.35 15.28 27.18
N CYS A 409 -10.65 15.59 27.16
CA CYS A 409 -11.17 16.97 27.02
C CYS A 409 -12.44 17.17 27.86
N PRO A 410 -12.44 18.03 28.91
CA PRO A 410 -13.60 18.19 29.81
C PRO A 410 -14.63 19.26 29.42
N HIS A 411 -14.62 19.83 28.20
CA HIS A 411 -15.36 21.08 27.91
C HIS A 411 -16.25 21.12 26.65
N LEU A 412 -16.78 20.01 26.15
CA LEU A 412 -17.70 20.06 24.99
C LEU A 412 -19.05 19.38 25.30
N GLU A 413 -20.14 20.07 24.97
CA GLU A 413 -21.50 19.50 25.01
C GLU A 413 -21.74 18.56 23.82
N PRO A 414 -22.47 17.44 24.01
CA PRO A 414 -22.60 16.43 22.97
C PRO A 414 -23.58 16.88 21.87
N LYS A 415 -23.07 17.13 20.67
CA LYS A 415 -23.87 17.11 19.44
C LYS A 415 -23.99 15.68 18.90
N GLN A 416 -24.96 15.47 18.01
CA GLN A 416 -25.41 14.17 17.49
C GLN A 416 -24.26 13.17 17.26
N LEU A 417 -24.26 12.10 18.05
CA LEU A 417 -23.26 11.05 18.00
C LEU A 417 -23.57 10.06 16.88
N VAL A 418 -22.57 9.72 16.08
CA VAL A 418 -22.64 8.60 15.13
C VAL A 418 -21.73 7.50 15.64
N ASP A 419 -22.33 6.38 16.06
CA ASP A 419 -21.59 5.18 16.43
C ASP A 419 -21.27 4.39 15.15
N ILE A 420 -20.00 4.34 14.77
CA ILE A 420 -19.53 3.51 13.66
C ILE A 420 -18.94 2.24 14.27
N THR A 421 -19.73 1.16 14.24
CA THR A 421 -19.23 -0.17 14.57
C THR A 421 -18.63 -0.79 13.31
N ILE A 422 -17.30 -0.86 13.28
CA ILE A 422 -16.58 -1.61 12.25
C ILE A 422 -16.56 -3.06 12.71
N ALA A 423 -17.46 -3.87 12.15
CA ALA A 423 -17.39 -5.32 12.26
C ALA A 423 -16.39 -5.83 11.21
N TYR A 424 -15.33 -6.51 11.66
CA TYR A 424 -14.34 -7.17 10.80
C TYR A 424 -14.85 -8.53 10.32
#